data_AF-A0A517Z4C2-F1
#
_entry.id   AF-A0A517Z4C2-F1
#
_cell.length_a   1.000
_cell.length_b   1.000
_cell.length_c   1.000
_cell.angle_alpha   90.00
_cell.angle_beta   90.00
_cell.angle_gamma   90.00
#
_symmetry.space_group_name_H-M   'P 1'
#
loop_
_entity.id
_entity.type
_entity.pdbx_description
1 polymer ?
#
loop_
_entity_poly.entity_id
_entity_poly.type
_entity_poly.pdbx_seq_one_letter_code
_entity_poly.pdbx_strand_id
1 'polypeptide(L)'
;MIAFDAAIDAVGHLDRFVKLRLVESGHLHYRAASTASEAVYFSIRRGDWWYGLRIAGHPPVYACSADYEQVLVPRQVRDVELLRPQEERIASIIESGGRIVASPEDVIDAIEHHLSRLRERTGAATLSNRDADRIRHQLHFRARWAHDEQAARPN
;
A
#
# COMPACT_ATOMS: atom_id res chain seq x y z
N MET A 1 -0.71 -40.49 12.82
CA MET A 1 -0.16 -39.22 13.30
C MET A 1 -0.27 -38.22 12.15
N ILE A 2 -1.31 -37.39 12.14
CA ILE A 2 -1.51 -36.40 11.07
C ILE A 2 -0.61 -35.23 11.41
N ALA A 3 0.49 -35.07 10.68
CA ALA A 3 1.25 -33.84 10.73
C ALA A 3 0.32 -32.72 10.24
N PHE A 4 -0.03 -31.80 11.13
CA PHE A 4 -0.61 -30.54 10.72
C PHE A 4 0.50 -29.78 9.99
N ASP A 5 0.50 -29.85 8.66
CA ASP A 5 1.27 -28.92 7.82
C ASP A 5 0.88 -27.51 8.27
N ALA A 6 1.79 -26.83 8.97
CA ALA A 6 1.54 -25.49 9.46
C ALA A 6 1.43 -24.55 8.26
N ALA A 7 0.20 -24.16 7.92
CA ALA A 7 -0.07 -23.29 6.80
C ALA A 7 0.62 -21.93 7.02
N ILE A 8 1.43 -21.51 6.05
CA ILE A 8 2.21 -20.27 6.08
C ILE A 8 1.31 -19.12 5.65
N ASP A 9 1.23 -18.07 6.47
CA ASP A 9 0.60 -16.80 6.09
C ASP A 9 1.44 -16.11 5.00
N ALA A 10 0.96 -16.15 3.75
CA ALA A 10 1.70 -15.59 2.62
C ALA A 10 1.82 -14.06 2.69
N VAL A 11 0.77 -13.35 3.12
CA VAL A 11 0.80 -11.89 3.25
C VAL A 11 1.77 -11.50 4.36
N GLY A 12 1.73 -12.20 5.49
CA GLY A 12 2.66 -12.00 6.60
C GLY A 12 4.11 -12.33 6.25
N HIS A 13 4.33 -13.36 5.43
CA HIS A 13 5.66 -13.69 4.90
C HIS A 13 6.21 -12.58 4.00
N LEU A 14 5.45 -12.18 2.99
CA LEU A 14 5.89 -11.14 2.05
C LEU A 14 5.99 -9.76 2.71
N ASP A 15 5.19 -9.44 3.73
CA ASP A 15 5.37 -8.25 4.55
C ASP A 15 6.76 -8.20 5.21
N ARG A 16 7.22 -9.33 5.76
CA ARG A 16 8.58 -9.43 6.34
C ARG A 16 9.65 -9.29 5.27
N PHE A 17 9.46 -9.93 4.12
CA PHE A 17 10.38 -9.83 2.98
C PHE A 17 10.54 -8.36 2.53
N VAL A 18 9.42 -7.64 2.30
CA VAL A 18 9.45 -6.22 1.90
C VAL A 18 10.20 -5.37 2.92
N LYS A 19 9.91 -5.54 4.21
CA LYS A 19 10.58 -4.76 5.28
C LYS A 19 12.09 -4.93 5.25
N LEU A 20 12.57 -6.17 5.10
CA LEU A 20 14.01 -6.45 5.02
C LEU A 20 14.62 -5.73 3.80
N ARG A 21 14.01 -5.86 2.62
CA ARG A 21 14.48 -5.19 1.40
C ARG A 21 14.45 -3.66 1.49
N LEU A 22 13.46 -3.08 2.16
CA LEU A 22 13.37 -1.63 2.35
C LEU A 22 14.43 -1.10 3.32
N VAL A 23 14.75 -1.88 4.37
CA VAL A 23 15.88 -1.56 5.27
C VAL A 23 17.21 -1.64 4.51
N GLU A 24 17.42 -2.70 3.72
CA GLU A 24 18.64 -2.90 2.92
C GLU A 24 18.85 -1.80 1.86
N SER A 25 17.76 -1.34 1.23
CA SER A 25 17.82 -0.27 0.22
C SER A 25 17.96 1.13 0.81
N GLY A 26 17.73 1.31 2.11
CA GLY A 26 17.76 2.62 2.78
C GLY A 26 16.63 3.56 2.33
N HIS A 27 15.59 3.05 1.67
CA HIS A 27 14.47 3.86 1.23
C HIS A 27 13.59 4.31 2.41
N LEU A 28 13.25 5.60 2.46
CA LEU A 28 12.19 6.09 3.33
C LEU A 28 10.87 5.44 2.89
N HIS A 29 10.14 4.89 3.85
CA HIS A 29 8.88 4.23 3.57
C HIS A 29 7.87 4.41 4.71
N TYR A 30 6.60 4.31 4.35
CA TYR A 30 5.48 4.24 5.27
C TYR A 30 4.76 2.91 5.06
N ARG A 31 4.38 2.26 6.16
CA ARG A 31 3.64 1.00 6.14
C ARG A 31 2.31 1.15 6.85
N ALA A 32 1.23 0.77 6.18
CA ALA A 32 -0.08 0.57 6.79
C ALA A 32 -0.49 -0.89 6.67
N ALA A 33 -0.98 -1.48 7.76
CA ALA A 33 -1.57 -2.81 7.76
C ALA A 33 -3.04 -2.71 8.18
N SER A 34 -3.89 -3.45 7.48
CA SER A 34 -5.28 -3.60 7.85
C SER A 34 -5.54 -5.08 8.07
N THR A 35 -5.66 -5.44 9.35
CA THR A 35 -5.97 -6.83 9.78
C THR A 35 -7.32 -7.27 9.23
N ALA A 36 -8.29 -6.34 9.13
CA ALA A 36 -9.61 -6.60 8.58
C ALA A 36 -9.62 -6.84 7.07
N SER A 37 -8.64 -6.31 6.33
CA SER A 37 -8.58 -6.43 4.87
C SER A 37 -7.42 -7.29 4.39
N GLU A 38 -6.88 -8.15 5.25
CA GLU A 38 -5.82 -9.14 4.92
C GLU A 38 -4.76 -8.61 3.94
N ALA A 39 -4.32 -7.36 4.19
CA ALA A 39 -3.50 -6.61 3.26
C ALA A 39 -2.54 -5.69 3.99
N VAL A 40 -1.37 -5.55 3.40
CA VAL A 40 -0.35 -4.59 3.79
C VAL A 40 -0.07 -3.65 2.64
N TYR A 41 0.14 -2.39 2.98
CA TYR A 41 0.36 -1.29 2.05
C TYR A 41 1.71 -0.66 2.41
N PHE A 42 2.52 -0.43 1.39
CA PHE A 42 3.78 0.28 1.50
C PHE A 42 3.74 1.47 0.55
N SER A 43 4.11 2.63 1.07
CA SER A 43 4.45 3.81 0.28
C SER A 43 5.95 4.02 0.42
N ILE A 44 6.68 4.02 -0.69
CA ILE A 44 8.14 4.06 -0.72
C ILE A 44 8.56 5.34 -1.43
N ARG A 45 9.34 6.20 -0.78
CA ARG A 45 9.78 7.47 -1.34
C ARG A 45 11.02 7.27 -2.21
N ARG A 46 11.02 7.91 -3.39
CA ARG A 46 12.18 8.02 -4.27
C ARG A 46 12.23 9.42 -4.89
N GLY A 47 13.29 10.16 -4.57
CA GLY A 47 13.34 11.59 -4.90
C GLY A 47 12.11 12.30 -4.32
N ASP A 48 11.37 12.96 -5.21
CA ASP A 48 10.18 13.75 -4.86
C ASP A 48 8.88 12.93 -4.86
N TRP A 49 8.93 11.68 -5.33
CA TRP A 49 7.73 10.88 -5.58
C TRP A 49 7.59 9.70 -4.62
N TRP A 50 6.33 9.35 -4.34
CA TRP A 50 5.98 8.19 -3.55
C TRP A 50 5.39 7.10 -4.45
N TYR A 51 5.84 5.87 -4.22
CA TYR A 51 5.43 4.69 -4.98
C TYR A 51 4.72 3.69 -4.05
N GLY A 52 3.53 3.26 -4.44
CA GLY A 52 2.66 2.37 -3.68
C GLY A 52 2.79 0.91 -4.10
N LEU A 53 2.92 0.03 -3.11
CA LEU A 53 2.81 -1.43 -3.21
C LEU A 53 1.74 -1.93 -2.24
N ARG A 54 0.85 -2.80 -2.71
CA ARG A 54 -0.14 -3.52 -1.89
C ARG A 54 0.07 -5.03 -2.03
N ILE A 55 0.22 -5.72 -0.92
CA ILE A 55 0.21 -7.19 -0.85
C ILE A 55 -1.08 -7.62 -0.17
N ALA A 56 -1.83 -8.54 -0.79
CA ALA A 56 -3.11 -8.96 -0.24
C ALA A 56 -3.54 -10.37 -0.64
N GLY A 57 -4.39 -10.95 0.22
CA GLY A 57 -5.10 -12.20 -0.04
C GLY A 57 -6.24 -12.10 -1.07
N HIS A 58 -6.61 -10.87 -1.46
CA HIS A 58 -7.84 -10.62 -2.24
C HIS A 58 -7.75 -9.35 -3.11
N PRO A 59 -8.61 -9.25 -4.15
CA PRO A 59 -8.76 -8.04 -4.96
C PRO A 59 -9.12 -6.79 -4.14
N PRO A 60 -8.78 -5.59 -4.60
CA PRO A 60 -9.13 -4.34 -3.89
C PRO A 60 -10.64 -4.19 -3.76
N VAL A 61 -11.09 -3.85 -2.54
CA VAL A 61 -12.51 -3.56 -2.23
C VAL A 61 -12.82 -2.06 -2.36
N TYR A 62 -11.81 -1.23 -2.10
CA TYR A 62 -11.88 0.23 -2.13
C TYR A 62 -11.09 0.78 -3.31
N ALA A 63 -11.51 1.92 -3.86
CA ALA A 63 -10.88 2.51 -5.05
C ALA A 63 -9.42 2.86 -4.77
N CYS A 64 -9.12 3.43 -3.59
CA CYS A 64 -7.78 3.79 -3.19
C CYS A 64 -6.85 2.58 -3.07
N SER A 65 -7.39 1.39 -2.78
CA SER A 65 -6.59 0.17 -2.72
C SER A 65 -6.05 -0.22 -4.10
N ALA A 66 -6.78 0.10 -5.18
CA ALA A 66 -6.39 -0.20 -6.55
C ALA A 66 -5.34 0.79 -7.11
N ASP A 67 -5.10 1.92 -6.44
CA ASP A 67 -4.08 2.89 -6.84
C ASP A 67 -2.64 2.40 -6.60
N TYR A 68 -2.46 1.40 -5.76
CA TYR A 68 -1.18 0.75 -5.45
C TYR A 68 -0.85 -0.32 -6.49
N GLU A 69 0.43 -0.63 -6.67
CA GLU A 69 0.83 -1.81 -7.44
C GLU A 69 0.41 -3.08 -6.68
N GLN A 70 -0.29 -4.00 -7.36
CA GLN A 70 -0.98 -5.12 -6.70
C GLN A 70 -0.18 -6.42 -6.76
N VAL A 71 0.17 -6.96 -5.60
CA VAL A 71 0.68 -8.34 -5.44
C VAL A 71 -0.37 -9.17 -4.72
N LEU A 72 -1.13 -9.95 -5.48
CA LEU A 72 -2.14 -10.85 -4.94
C LEU A 72 -1.53 -12.22 -4.67
N VAL A 73 -1.79 -12.75 -3.48
CA VAL A 73 -1.32 -14.07 -3.04
C VAL A 73 -2.45 -14.87 -2.42
N PRO A 74 -2.37 -16.22 -2.42
CA PRO A 74 -3.23 -17.02 -1.58
C PRO A 74 -3.09 -16.60 -0.11
N ARG A 75 -4.16 -16.71 0.69
CA ARG A 75 -4.09 -16.40 2.13
C ARG A 75 -3.05 -17.25 2.87
N GLN A 76 -2.97 -18.52 2.47
CA GLN A 76 -2.10 -19.53 3.05
C GLN A 76 -1.43 -20.35 1.96
N VAL A 77 -0.16 -20.71 2.19
CA VAL A 77 0.58 -21.66 1.36
C VAL A 77 1.16 -22.76 2.25
N ARG A 78 1.41 -23.94 1.68
CA ARG A 78 2.03 -25.06 2.40
C ARG A 78 3.55 -25.02 2.37
N ASP A 79 4.12 -24.32 1.39
CA ASP A 79 5.55 -24.17 1.18
C ASP A 79 5.86 -22.72 0.83
N VAL A 80 6.89 -22.17 1.48
CA VAL A 80 7.36 -20.79 1.27
C VAL A 80 7.92 -20.62 -0.14
N GLU A 81 8.46 -21.69 -0.74
CA GLU A 81 9.06 -21.63 -2.07
C GLU A 81 8.04 -21.31 -3.17
N LEU A 82 6.76 -21.54 -2.90
CA LEU A 82 5.67 -21.13 -3.77
C LEU A 82 5.48 -19.60 -3.85
N LEU A 83 6.09 -18.84 -2.93
CA LEU A 83 6.04 -17.38 -2.90
C LEU A 83 7.22 -16.71 -3.62
N ARG A 84 8.21 -17.49 -4.07
CA ARG A 84 9.42 -16.98 -4.75
C ARG A 84 9.09 -16.08 -5.95
N PRO A 85 8.13 -16.39 -6.84
CA PRO A 85 7.77 -15.48 -7.94
C PRO A 85 7.25 -14.13 -7.45
N GLN A 86 6.57 -14.08 -6.30
CA GLN A 86 6.07 -12.85 -5.71
C GLN A 86 7.17 -12.07 -5.01
N GLU A 87 8.14 -12.74 -4.39
CA GLU A 87 9.36 -12.10 -3.84
C GLU A 87 10.15 -11.41 -4.96
N GLU A 88 10.38 -12.09 -6.08
CA GLU A 88 11.05 -11.53 -7.26
C GLU A 88 10.29 -10.33 -7.84
N ARG A 89 8.96 -10.45 -7.98
CA ARG A 89 8.11 -9.33 -8.42
C ARG A 89 8.17 -8.15 -7.45
N ILE A 90 8.14 -8.41 -6.14
CA ILE A 90 8.25 -7.37 -5.12
C ILE A 90 9.62 -6.69 -5.19
N ALA A 91 10.70 -7.44 -5.33
CA ALA A 91 12.05 -6.88 -5.47
C ALA A 91 12.10 -5.95 -6.69
N SER A 92 11.57 -6.39 -7.84
CA SER A 92 11.46 -5.56 -9.03
C SER A 92 10.64 -4.28 -8.79
N ILE A 93 9.55 -4.32 -8.02
CA ILE A 93 8.75 -3.13 -7.68
C ILE A 93 9.52 -2.19 -6.73
N ILE A 94 10.25 -2.76 -5.76
CA ILE A 94 11.13 -2.03 -4.83
C ILE A 94 12.35 -1.46 -5.56
N GLU A 95 12.71 -1.93 -6.75
CA GLU A 95 13.83 -1.41 -7.53
C GLU A 95 13.42 -0.46 -8.66
N SER A 96 12.32 -0.72 -9.36
CA SER A 96 11.86 0.07 -10.52
C SER A 96 10.83 1.15 -10.19
N GLY A 97 10.17 1.04 -9.03
CA GLY A 97 9.04 1.88 -8.66
C GLY A 97 7.73 1.15 -8.93
N GLY A 98 6.80 1.24 -7.98
CA GLY A 98 5.42 0.77 -8.17
C GLY A 98 4.57 1.81 -8.89
N ARG A 99 3.31 1.92 -8.48
CA ARG A 99 2.43 3.00 -8.95
C ARG A 99 2.66 4.26 -8.13
N ILE A 100 2.64 5.42 -8.76
CA ILE A 100 2.67 6.69 -8.02
C ILE A 100 1.45 6.77 -7.09
N VAL A 101 1.70 7.13 -5.85
CA VAL A 101 0.70 7.43 -4.83
C VAL A 101 1.03 8.76 -4.17
N ALA A 102 0.07 9.31 -3.43
CA ALA A 102 0.28 10.52 -2.66
C ALA A 102 1.22 10.27 -1.48
N SER A 103 1.84 11.35 -0.99
CA SER A 103 2.58 11.32 0.27
C SER A 103 1.69 10.78 1.40
N PRO A 104 2.19 9.86 2.24
CA PRO A 104 1.47 9.43 3.43
C PRO A 104 1.09 10.60 4.34
N GLU A 105 1.96 11.61 4.45
CA GLU A 105 1.75 12.81 5.26
C GLU A 105 0.56 13.62 4.74
N ASP A 106 0.54 13.95 3.44
CA ASP A 106 -0.59 14.67 2.81
C ASP A 106 -1.93 13.92 2.98
N VAL A 107 -1.88 12.58 2.92
CA VAL A 107 -3.07 11.74 3.11
C VAL A 107 -3.56 11.80 4.55
N ILE A 108 -2.66 11.71 5.54
CA ILE A 108 -3.00 11.81 6.96
C ILE A 108 -3.61 13.18 7.24
N ASP A 109 -2.94 14.25 6.82
CA ASP A 109 -3.39 15.64 7.03
C ASP A 109 -4.77 15.89 6.42
N ALA A 110 -5.02 15.41 5.20
CA ALA A 110 -6.31 15.57 4.54
C ALA A 110 -7.44 14.81 5.26
N ILE A 111 -7.16 13.61 5.76
CA ILE A 111 -8.12 12.81 6.54
C ILE A 111 -8.42 13.50 7.86
N GLU A 112 -7.39 13.95 8.59
CA GLU A 112 -7.55 14.65 9.87
C GLU A 112 -8.32 15.96 9.72
N HIS A 113 -7.99 16.75 8.70
CA HIS A 113 -8.71 17.97 8.38
C HIS A 113 -10.19 17.71 8.07
N HIS A 114 -10.49 16.66 7.29
CA HIS A 114 -11.87 16.30 6.97
C HIS A 114 -12.64 15.80 8.21
N LEU A 115 -11.99 15.00 9.07
CA LEU A 115 -12.57 14.53 10.33
C LEU A 115 -12.86 15.69 11.28
N SER A 116 -11.95 16.64 11.43
CA SER A 116 -12.13 17.84 12.26
C SER A 116 -13.39 18.61 11.84
N ARG A 117 -13.54 18.90 10.55
CA ARG A 117 -14.73 19.60 10.02
C ARG A 117 -16.02 18.81 10.18
N LEU A 118 -15.96 17.48 10.05
CA LEU A 118 -17.13 16.63 10.27
C LEU A 118 -17.53 16.66 11.76
N ARG A 119 -16.56 16.54 12.66
CA ARG A 119 -16.76 16.58 14.11
C ARG A 119 -17.40 17.89 14.57
N GLU A 120 -16.96 19.03 14.05
CA GLU A 120 -17.55 20.34 14.34
C GLU A 120 -19.03 20.43 13.94
N ARG A 121 -19.42 19.75 12.85
CA ARG A 121 -20.77 19.82 12.30
C ARG A 121 -21.73 18.80 12.90
N THR A 122 -21.25 17.61 13.24
CA THR A 122 -22.12 16.47 13.58
C THR A 122 -21.75 15.78 14.89
N GLY A 123 -20.63 16.15 15.52
CA GLY A 123 -20.08 15.44 16.68
C GLY A 123 -19.46 14.09 16.36
N ALA A 124 -19.28 13.73 15.09
CA ALA A 124 -18.69 12.45 14.70
C ALA A 124 -17.25 12.29 15.23
N ALA A 125 -16.94 11.09 15.73
CA ALA A 125 -15.60 10.75 16.24
C ALA A 125 -14.67 10.13 15.18
N THR A 126 -15.24 9.60 14.09
CA THR A 126 -14.48 8.91 13.03
C THR A 126 -15.04 9.24 11.66
N LEU A 127 -14.20 9.08 10.63
CA LEU A 127 -14.63 9.12 9.24
C LEU A 127 -15.12 7.75 8.80
N SER A 128 -16.12 7.76 7.92
CA SER A 128 -16.54 6.54 7.24
C SER A 128 -15.40 6.01 6.37
N ASN A 129 -15.29 4.69 6.22
CA ASN A 129 -14.30 4.09 5.30
C ASN A 129 -14.46 4.60 3.87
N ARG A 130 -15.71 4.88 3.45
CA ARG A 130 -16.01 5.40 2.11
C ARG A 130 -15.47 6.82 1.90
N ASP A 131 -15.58 7.69 2.90
CA ASP A 131 -15.03 9.04 2.81
C ASP A 131 -13.51 9.03 2.85
N ALA A 132 -12.92 8.23 3.73
CA ALA A 132 -11.48 8.08 3.80
C ALA A 132 -10.89 7.46 2.51
N ASP A 133 -11.58 6.47 1.91
CA ASP A 133 -11.25 5.93 0.59
C ASP A 133 -11.27 7.00 -0.50
N ARG A 134 -12.36 7.78 -0.57
CA ARG A 134 -12.51 8.86 -1.55
C ARG A 134 -11.37 9.89 -1.45
N ILE A 135 -11.02 10.32 -0.24
CA ILE A 135 -9.93 11.28 -0.01
C ILE A 135 -8.60 10.69 -0.51
N ARG A 136 -8.27 9.46 -0.11
CA ARG A 136 -7.03 8.79 -0.55
C ARG A 136 -6.96 8.66 -2.06
N HIS A 137 -8.03 8.19 -2.70
CA HIS A 137 -8.09 8.00 -4.13
C HIS A 137 -7.89 9.32 -4.89
N GLN A 138 -8.54 10.41 -4.46
CA GLN A 138 -8.36 11.73 -5.06
C GLN A 138 -6.93 12.23 -4.95
N LEU A 139 -6.27 12.04 -3.81
CA LEU A 139 -4.88 12.44 -3.63
C LEU A 139 -3.93 11.60 -4.46
N HIS A 140 -4.12 10.28 -4.51
CA HIS A 140 -3.33 9.38 -5.36
C HIS A 140 -3.46 9.74 -6.84
N PHE A 141 -4.66 10.06 -7.30
CA PHE A 141 -4.90 10.54 -8.66
C PHE A 141 -4.14 11.83 -8.95
N ARG A 142 -4.19 12.82 -8.04
CA ARG A 142 -3.47 14.10 -8.20
C ARG A 142 -1.95 13.91 -8.23
N ALA A 143 -1.41 13.06 -7.37
CA ALA A 143 0.02 12.76 -7.35
C ALA A 143 0.47 12.14 -8.68
N ARG A 144 -0.32 11.20 -9.21
CA ARG A 144 -0.07 10.56 -10.51
C ARG A 144 -0.09 11.58 -11.65
N TRP A 145 -1.11 12.45 -11.68
CA TRP A 145 -1.21 13.53 -12.66
C TRP A 145 0.02 14.45 -12.60
N ALA A 146 0.41 14.91 -11.42
CA ALA A 146 1.55 15.82 -11.25
C ALA A 146 2.86 15.17 -11.71
N HIS A 147 3.03 13.87 -11.44
CA HIS A 147 4.18 13.10 -11.91
C HIS A 147 4.22 13.05 -13.44
N ASP A 148 3.09 12.75 -14.07
CA ASP A 148 2.99 12.65 -15.53
C ASP A 148 3.23 14.01 -16.20
N GLU A 149 2.75 15.11 -15.59
CA GLU A 149 3.06 16.47 -16.05
C GLU A 149 4.54 16.81 -15.95
N GLN A 150 5.22 16.41 -14.87
CA GLN A 150 6.66 16.63 -14.75
C GLN A 150 7.44 15.82 -15.77
N ALA A 151 7.05 14.57 -16.00
CA ALA A 151 7.69 13.68 -16.97
C ALA A 151 7.50 14.13 -18.42
N ALA A 152 6.39 14.82 -18.72
CA ALA A 152 6.08 15.33 -20.06
C ALA A 152 6.77 16.66 -20.41
N ARG A 153 7.39 17.34 -19.43
CA ARG A 153 8.10 18.60 -19.70
C ARG A 153 9.44 18.29 -20.39
N PRO A 154 9.72 18.88 -21.56
CA PRO A 154 11.04 18.78 -22.16
C PRO A 154 12.06 19.49 -21.27
N ASN A 155 13.21 18.83 -21.04
CA ASN A 155 14.37 19.43 -20.36
C ASN A 155 14.83 20.70 -21.07
#